data_AF-A0A376TJB0-F1
#
_entry.id   AF-A0A376TJB0-F1
#
_cell.length_a   1.000
_cell.length_b   1.000
_cell.length_c   1.000
_cell.angle_alpha   90.00
_cell.angle_beta   90.00
_cell.angle_gamma   90.00
#
_symmetry.space_group_name_H-M   'P 1'
#
loop_
_entity.id
_entity.type
_entity.pdbx_description
1 polymer ?
#
loop_
_entity_poly.entity_id
_entity_poly.type
_entity_poly.pdbx_seq_one_letter_code
_entity_poly.pdbx_strand_id
1 'polypeptide(L)'
;MFDRLGELAIVKRRTGGYDGRGQWRLRANETEQLPAECYGECIVEQGINFSGEVSLVGARGFDGSTVFYPLTHNLHQDGILRTSVAFPQANAQQQAQAEEMLSAILQELGYVGVMAMECFVTPQGLLINELAPRVHNSGHWTQTVPASASLSCICGRLPICRYRNQ
;
A
#
# COMPACT_ATOMS: atom_id res chain seq x y z
N MET A 1 12.46 -19.77 14.05
CA MET A 1 11.76 -18.78 13.18
C MET A 1 10.33 -18.60 13.65
N PHE A 2 9.53 -19.67 13.63
CA PHE A 2 8.16 -19.69 14.15
C PHE A 2 8.08 -19.32 15.64
N ASP A 3 9.10 -19.63 16.46
CA ASP A 3 9.16 -19.17 17.86
C ASP A 3 9.16 -17.64 18.03
N ARG A 4 9.58 -16.90 16.98
CA ARG A 4 9.62 -15.44 16.97
C ARG A 4 8.44 -14.81 16.21
N LEU A 5 7.98 -15.45 15.14
CA LEU A 5 6.95 -14.93 14.23
C LEU A 5 5.55 -15.48 14.51
N GLY A 6 5.42 -16.45 15.42
CA GLY A 6 4.17 -17.15 15.68
C GLY A 6 3.93 -18.31 14.72
N GLU A 7 2.69 -18.81 14.69
CA GLU A 7 2.32 -20.04 13.99
C GLU A 7 2.27 -19.91 12.46
N LEU A 8 2.03 -18.70 11.95
CA LEU A 8 1.90 -18.41 10.53
C LEU A 8 3.01 -17.48 10.09
N ALA A 9 3.79 -17.92 9.11
CA ALA A 9 4.81 -17.13 8.46
C ALA A 9 4.39 -16.81 7.02
N ILE A 10 4.55 -15.56 6.62
CA ILE A 10 4.33 -15.09 5.26
C ILE A 10 5.70 -14.87 4.62
N VAL A 11 6.07 -15.74 3.69
CA VAL A 11 7.31 -15.61 2.92
C VAL A 11 7.01 -14.80 1.67
N LYS A 12 7.73 -13.70 1.44
CA LYS A 12 7.55 -12.84 0.26
C LYS A 12 8.87 -12.69 -0.49
N ARG A 13 8.87 -12.85 -1.82
CA ARG A 13 10.03 -12.48 -2.66
C ARG A 13 10.32 -10.99 -2.51
N ARG A 14 11.60 -10.62 -2.42
CA ARG A 14 12.03 -9.21 -2.35
C ARG A 14 11.79 -8.44 -3.66
N THR A 15 11.78 -9.15 -4.78
CA THR A 15 11.63 -8.57 -6.12
C THR A 15 10.67 -9.39 -6.98
N GLY A 16 9.88 -8.72 -7.81
CA GLY A 16 9.03 -9.38 -8.82
C GLY A 16 7.77 -10.06 -8.28
N GLY A 17 7.42 -9.84 -7.01
CA GLY A 17 6.11 -10.21 -6.48
C GLY A 17 5.01 -9.27 -7.00
N TYR A 18 3.86 -9.82 -7.38
CA TYR A 18 2.66 -9.07 -7.78
C TYR A 18 1.42 -9.97 -7.67
N ASP A 19 0.25 -9.42 -7.32
CA ASP A 19 -1.04 -10.15 -7.25
C ASP A 19 -0.95 -11.49 -6.48
N GLY A 20 -0.30 -11.48 -5.31
CA GLY A 20 -0.10 -12.69 -4.49
C GLY A 20 0.94 -13.69 -5.01
N ARG A 21 1.50 -13.48 -6.21
CA ARG A 21 2.61 -14.31 -6.75
C ARG A 21 3.91 -14.02 -6.00
N GLY A 22 4.68 -15.08 -5.78
CA GLY A 22 5.92 -14.99 -5.01
C GLY A 22 5.68 -14.78 -3.51
N GLN A 23 4.49 -15.17 -3.03
CA GLN A 23 4.15 -15.20 -1.61
C GLN A 23 3.73 -16.62 -1.21
N TRP A 24 4.19 -17.06 -0.03
CA TRP A 24 3.82 -18.36 0.55
C TRP A 24 3.36 -18.15 1.98
N ARG A 25 2.30 -18.87 2.35
CA ARG A 25 1.79 -18.93 3.72
C ARG A 25 2.20 -20.28 4.29
N LEU A 26 3.09 -20.27 5.26
CA LEU A 26 3.69 -21.50 5.79
C LEU A 26 3.44 -21.59 7.29
N ARG A 27 3.09 -22.79 7.74
CA ARG A 27 3.20 -23.22 9.13
C ARG A 27 4.49 -24.02 9.34
N ALA A 28 4.84 -24.29 10.59
CA ALA A 28 6.09 -24.98 10.95
C ALA A 28 6.29 -26.33 10.23
N ASN A 29 5.19 -27.06 10.01
CA ASN A 29 5.17 -28.35 9.33
C ASN A 29 5.08 -28.28 7.79
N GLU A 30 5.05 -27.07 7.21
CA GLU A 30 4.83 -26.86 5.77
C GLU A 30 6.05 -26.28 5.07
N THR A 31 7.17 -26.11 5.78
CA THR A 31 8.38 -25.44 5.26
C THR A 31 8.96 -26.10 4.01
N GLU A 32 8.75 -27.40 3.82
CA GLU A 32 9.17 -28.15 2.63
C GLU A 32 8.45 -27.71 1.34
N GLN A 33 7.33 -27.00 1.45
CA GLN A 33 6.60 -26.45 0.30
C GLN A 33 7.29 -25.20 -0.29
N LEU A 34 8.28 -24.62 0.42
CA LEU A 34 8.99 -23.45 -0.05
C LEU A 34 10.07 -23.85 -1.06
N PRO A 35 10.05 -23.29 -2.29
CA PRO A 35 11.07 -23.59 -3.30
C PRO A 35 12.49 -23.21 -2.83
N ALA A 36 13.48 -24.02 -3.21
CA ALA A 36 14.87 -23.81 -2.83
C ALA A 36 15.42 -22.45 -3.30
N GLU A 37 14.92 -21.90 -4.42
CA GLU A 37 15.31 -20.58 -4.90
C GLU A 37 14.86 -19.42 -3.99
N CYS A 38 14.00 -19.65 -3.01
CA CYS A 38 13.53 -18.61 -2.09
C CYS A 38 14.54 -18.29 -0.98
N TYR A 39 15.47 -19.22 -0.69
CA TYR A 39 16.46 -19.03 0.36
C TYR A 39 17.47 -17.95 -0.05
N GLY A 40 17.57 -16.89 0.75
CA GLY A 40 18.42 -15.73 0.47
C GLY A 40 17.76 -14.65 -0.39
N GLU A 41 16.62 -14.96 -1.04
CA GLU A 41 15.90 -14.05 -1.96
C GLU A 41 14.56 -13.53 -1.43
N CYS A 42 14.05 -14.14 -0.37
CA CYS A 42 12.79 -13.78 0.26
C CYS A 42 12.98 -13.15 1.65
N ILE A 43 11.97 -12.40 2.08
CA ILE A 43 11.78 -11.98 3.47
C ILE A 43 10.66 -12.83 4.10
N VAL A 44 10.68 -12.92 5.43
CA VAL A 44 9.65 -13.62 6.19
C VAL A 44 9.03 -12.66 7.18
N GLU A 45 7.72 -12.54 7.10
CA GLU A 45 6.90 -11.70 7.95
C GLU A 45 6.00 -12.57 8.84
N GLN A 46 5.62 -12.03 9.98
CA GLN A 46 4.59 -12.62 10.82
C GLN A 46 3.23 -12.52 10.11
N GLY A 47 2.43 -13.58 10.19
CA GLY A 47 1.02 -13.53 9.80
C GLY A 47 0.26 -12.53 10.67
N ILE A 48 -0.19 -11.44 10.07
CA ILE A 48 -0.92 -10.38 10.77
C ILE A 48 -2.41 -10.75 10.86
N ASN A 49 -2.97 -10.65 12.06
CA ASN A 49 -4.41 -10.75 12.26
C ASN A 49 -5.03 -9.36 12.09
N PHE A 50 -5.77 -9.15 11.00
CA PHE A 50 -6.35 -7.86 10.64
C PHE A 50 -7.85 -7.99 10.36
N SER A 51 -8.60 -6.91 10.60
CA SER A 51 -10.04 -6.84 10.35
C SER A 51 -10.40 -6.36 8.94
N GLY A 52 -9.44 -5.81 8.21
CA GLY A 52 -9.60 -5.43 6.82
C GLY A 52 -8.32 -4.84 6.22
N GLU A 53 -8.39 -4.53 4.94
CA GLU A 53 -7.30 -3.91 4.19
C GLU A 53 -7.75 -2.56 3.66
N VAL A 54 -6.86 -1.58 3.74
CA VAL A 54 -7.10 -0.24 3.21
C VAL A 54 -5.89 0.23 2.42
N SER A 55 -6.10 1.13 1.48
CA SER A 55 -5.01 1.83 0.81
C SER A 55 -5.25 3.33 0.80
N LEU A 56 -4.17 4.08 1.00
CA LEU A 56 -4.13 5.51 0.80
C LEU A 56 -3.37 5.81 -0.49
N VAL A 57 -3.97 6.59 -1.38
CA VAL A 57 -3.29 7.15 -2.55
C VAL A 57 -2.99 8.62 -2.27
N GLY A 58 -1.72 9.00 -2.37
CA GLY A 58 -1.27 10.37 -2.16
C GLY A 58 -0.33 10.84 -3.25
N ALA A 59 -0.10 12.14 -3.30
CA ALA A 59 0.91 12.74 -4.17
C ALA A 59 1.69 13.82 -3.43
N ARG A 60 2.96 14.00 -3.82
CA ARG A 60 3.85 15.07 -3.34
C ARG A 60 4.39 15.88 -4.52
N GLY A 61 4.34 17.21 -4.39
CA GLY A 61 4.91 18.16 -5.35
C GLY A 61 6.38 18.49 -5.10
N PHE A 62 7.02 19.19 -6.06
CA PHE A 62 8.41 19.64 -5.90
C PHE A 62 8.61 20.62 -4.74
N ASP A 63 7.58 21.35 -4.38
CA ASP A 63 7.56 22.27 -3.23
C ASP A 63 7.36 21.56 -1.89
N GLY A 64 7.23 20.23 -1.90
CA GLY A 64 7.02 19.41 -0.72
C GLY A 64 5.58 19.32 -0.25
N SER A 65 4.64 20.01 -0.88
CA SER A 65 3.23 19.93 -0.52
C SER A 65 2.65 18.55 -0.89
N THR A 66 1.75 18.05 -0.04
CA THR A 66 1.13 16.74 -0.16
C THR A 66 -0.39 16.83 -0.22
N VAL A 67 -0.98 15.90 -0.95
CA VAL A 67 -2.43 15.77 -1.12
C VAL A 67 -2.81 14.30 -1.10
N PHE A 68 -3.97 13.99 -0.54
CA PHE A 68 -4.40 12.62 -0.29
C PHE A 68 -5.84 12.40 -0.74
N TYR A 69 -6.09 11.17 -1.21
CA TYR A 69 -7.43 10.67 -1.41
C TYR A 69 -8.03 10.14 -0.11
N PRO A 70 -9.37 10.02 -0.03
CA PRO A 70 -10.00 9.23 1.02
C PRO A 70 -9.45 7.80 1.03
N LEU A 71 -9.31 7.23 2.22
CA LEU A 71 -8.96 5.83 2.40
C LEU A 71 -9.93 4.94 1.64
N THR A 72 -9.35 4.02 0.89
CA THR A 72 -10.09 3.05 0.10
C THR A 72 -10.00 1.69 0.78
N HIS A 73 -11.14 1.09 1.10
CA HIS A 73 -11.21 -0.28 1.60
C HIS A 73 -11.03 -1.26 0.45
N ASN A 74 -10.13 -2.21 0.65
CA ASN A 74 -9.79 -3.21 -0.35
C ASN A 74 -10.23 -4.58 0.14
N LEU A 75 -10.83 -5.35 -0.78
CA LEU A 75 -11.13 -6.75 -0.57
C LEU A 75 -10.24 -7.57 -1.49
N HIS A 76 -9.29 -8.29 -0.92
CA HIS A 76 -8.51 -9.30 -1.63
C HIS A 76 -9.13 -10.68 -1.45
N GLN A 77 -9.24 -11.40 -2.56
CA GLN A 77 -9.60 -12.82 -2.56
C GLN A 77 -8.52 -13.58 -3.30
N ASP A 78 -7.99 -14.62 -2.66
CA ASP A 78 -6.86 -15.43 -3.17
C ASP A 78 -5.61 -14.61 -3.50
N GLY A 79 -5.36 -13.53 -2.75
CA GLY A 79 -4.23 -12.62 -2.97
C GLY A 79 -4.40 -11.63 -4.13
N ILE A 80 -5.58 -11.60 -4.75
CA ILE A 80 -5.91 -10.71 -5.87
C ILE A 80 -6.94 -9.67 -5.40
N LEU A 81 -6.72 -8.40 -5.72
CA LEU A 81 -7.67 -7.33 -5.42
C LEU A 81 -8.95 -7.54 -6.23
N ARG A 82 -10.07 -7.73 -5.54
CA ARG A 82 -11.40 -7.92 -6.17
C ARG A 82 -12.22 -6.66 -6.19
N THR A 83 -12.25 -5.95 -5.07
CA THR A 83 -13.13 -4.78 -4.92
C THR A 83 -12.41 -3.71 -4.12
N SER A 84 -12.57 -2.46 -4.55
CA SER A 84 -12.13 -1.27 -3.84
C SER A 84 -13.33 -0.36 -3.59
N VAL A 85 -13.57 0.00 -2.33
CA VAL A 85 -14.67 0.86 -1.92
C VAL A 85 -14.11 2.06 -1.18
N ALA A 86 -14.29 3.25 -1.75
CA ALA A 86 -13.97 4.50 -1.08
C ALA A 86 -15.26 5.14 -0.58
N PHE A 87 -15.28 5.51 0.70
CA PHE A 87 -16.38 6.24 1.29
C PHE A 87 -16.05 7.74 1.30
N PRO A 88 -17.02 8.63 1.01
CA PRO A 88 -16.81 10.07 1.12
C PRO A 88 -16.40 10.51 2.53
N GLN A 89 -16.82 9.75 3.54
CA GLN A 89 -16.45 9.91 4.94
C GLN A 89 -15.77 8.62 5.42
N ALA A 90 -14.46 8.54 5.21
CA ALA A 90 -13.65 7.51 5.85
C ALA A 90 -13.62 7.74 7.38
N ASN A 91 -13.21 6.73 8.14
CA ASN A 91 -12.91 6.91 9.56
C ASN A 91 -11.82 7.98 9.71
N ALA A 92 -12.16 9.12 10.32
CA ALA A 92 -11.28 10.29 10.38
C ALA A 92 -9.96 10.01 11.11
N GLN A 93 -9.97 9.15 12.13
CA GLN A 93 -8.76 8.77 12.86
C GLN A 93 -7.84 7.91 11.99
N GLN A 94 -8.40 6.94 11.27
CA GLN A 94 -7.62 6.11 10.34
C GLN A 94 -7.09 6.94 9.17
N GLN A 95 -7.88 7.88 8.65
CA GLN A 95 -7.47 8.79 7.59
C GLN A 95 -6.27 9.60 8.03
N ALA A 96 -6.35 10.28 9.18
CA ALA A 96 -5.25 11.08 9.72
C ALA A 96 -3.98 10.24 9.94
N GLN A 97 -4.14 9.03 10.53
CA GLN A 97 -3.01 8.12 10.73
C GLN A 97 -2.34 7.72 9.40
N ALA A 98 -3.14 7.39 8.38
CA ALA A 98 -2.62 7.01 7.07
C ALA A 98 -1.90 8.17 6.37
N GLU A 99 -2.47 9.38 6.44
CA GLU A 99 -1.87 10.58 5.84
C GLU A 99 -0.56 10.95 6.52
N GLU A 100 -0.48 10.84 7.86
CA GLU A 100 0.75 11.07 8.61
C GLU A 100 1.86 10.09 8.20
N MET A 101 1.55 8.79 8.16
CA MET A 101 2.50 7.75 7.74
C MET A 101 3.00 7.98 6.31
N LEU A 102 2.09 8.21 5.35
CA LEU A 102 2.47 8.41 3.95
C LEU A 102 3.22 9.74 3.75
N SER A 103 2.83 10.81 4.46
CA SER A 103 3.56 12.08 4.42
C SER A 103 5.00 11.92 4.89
N ALA A 104 5.22 11.22 6.00
CA ALA A 104 6.56 10.97 6.53
C ALA A 104 7.44 10.21 5.52
N ILE A 105 6.88 9.18 4.87
CA ILE A 105 7.57 8.42 3.82
C ILE A 105 7.92 9.29 2.61
N LEU A 106 6.95 10.06 2.12
CA LEU A 106 7.15 10.95 0.96
C LEU A 106 8.21 12.02 1.24
N GLN A 107 8.25 12.55 2.46
CA GLN A 107 9.22 13.55 2.90
C GLN A 107 10.62 12.96 3.03
N GLU A 108 10.78 11.85 3.75
CA GLU A 108 12.07 11.20 3.99
C GLU A 108 12.73 10.75 2.68
N LEU A 109 11.93 10.25 1.73
CA LEU A 109 12.43 9.84 0.41
C LEU A 109 12.61 11.01 -0.57
N GLY A 110 12.16 12.22 -0.22
CA GLY A 110 12.11 13.35 -1.15
C GLY A 110 11.28 13.07 -2.41
N TYR A 111 10.31 12.16 -2.33
CA TYR A 111 9.58 11.62 -3.48
C TYR A 111 8.69 12.69 -4.15
N VAL A 112 8.64 12.69 -5.48
CA VAL A 112 7.77 13.59 -6.26
C VAL A 112 6.91 12.76 -7.20
N GLY A 113 5.60 12.96 -7.13
CA GLY A 113 4.62 12.19 -7.89
C GLY A 113 3.64 11.44 -6.99
N VAL A 114 2.96 10.45 -7.57
CA VAL A 114 1.92 9.64 -6.90
C VAL A 114 2.52 8.41 -6.24
N MET A 115 2.06 8.09 -5.04
CA MET A 115 2.38 6.86 -4.31
C MET A 115 1.11 6.30 -3.68
N ALA A 116 0.98 4.98 -3.68
CA ALA A 116 -0.01 4.28 -2.88
C ALA A 116 0.65 3.54 -1.72
N MET A 117 -0.03 3.53 -0.59
CA MET A 117 0.36 2.79 0.61
C MET A 117 -0.78 1.88 1.01
N GLU A 118 -0.53 0.58 1.01
CA GLU A 118 -1.46 -0.43 1.50
C GLU A 118 -1.20 -0.71 2.98
N CYS A 119 -2.28 -0.86 3.74
CA CYS A 119 -2.24 -1.10 5.17
C CYS A 119 -3.22 -2.20 5.59
N PHE A 120 -2.82 -2.95 6.60
CA PHE A 120 -3.71 -3.80 7.37
C PHE A 120 -4.35 -2.98 8.50
N VAL A 121 -5.65 -3.17 8.71
CA VAL A 121 -6.38 -2.62 9.86
C VAL A 121 -6.28 -3.60 11.02
N THR A 122 -5.53 -3.24 12.06
CA THR A 122 -5.33 -4.08 13.25
C THR A 122 -5.98 -3.44 14.48
N PRO A 123 -6.15 -4.18 15.59
CA PRO A 123 -6.64 -3.60 16.85
C PRO A 123 -5.75 -2.48 17.40
N GLN A 124 -4.47 -2.43 17.03
CA GLN A 124 -3.49 -1.42 17.45
C GLN A 124 -3.43 -0.21 16.50
N GLY A 125 -4.16 -0.24 15.38
CA GLY A 125 -4.13 0.78 14.34
C GLY A 125 -3.70 0.22 12.99
N LEU A 126 -3.30 1.12 12.09
CA LEU A 126 -2.84 0.74 10.76
C LEU A 126 -1.40 0.21 10.78
N LEU A 127 -1.17 -0.88 10.05
CA LEU A 127 0.16 -1.45 9.80
C LEU A 127 0.44 -1.45 8.30
N ILE A 128 1.55 -0.86 7.88
CA ILE A 128 1.93 -0.78 6.46
C ILE A 128 2.25 -2.19 5.94
N ASN A 129 1.62 -2.57 4.83
CA ASN A 129 1.85 -3.83 4.13
C ASN A 129 2.77 -3.63 2.92
N GLU A 130 2.45 -2.66 2.04
CA GLU A 130 3.18 -2.43 0.80
C GLU A 130 3.16 -0.94 0.39
N LEU A 131 4.20 -0.52 -0.33
CA LEU A 131 4.29 0.79 -0.96
C LEU A 131 4.44 0.62 -2.48
N ALA A 132 3.61 1.34 -3.24
CA ALA A 132 3.70 1.39 -4.69
C ALA A 132 4.05 2.83 -5.13
N PRO A 133 5.29 3.11 -5.60
CA PRO A 133 5.71 4.42 -6.10
C PRO A 133 5.19 4.66 -7.52
N ARG A 134 3.87 4.53 -7.70
CA ARG A 134 3.14 4.68 -8.96
C ARG A 134 1.64 4.81 -8.68
N VAL A 135 0.87 5.04 -9.74
CA VAL A 135 -0.58 4.82 -9.69
C VAL A 135 -0.90 3.36 -9.34
N HIS A 136 -1.97 3.16 -8.57
CA HIS A 136 -2.31 1.86 -7.99
C HIS A 136 -3.72 1.43 -8.35
N ASN A 137 -3.94 0.11 -8.41
CA ASN A 137 -5.22 -0.45 -8.85
C ASN A 137 -6.38 -0.03 -7.93
N SER A 138 -6.10 0.05 -6.62
CA SER A 138 -7.06 0.55 -5.64
C SER A 138 -7.43 2.03 -5.80
N GLY A 139 -6.73 2.76 -6.67
CA GLY A 139 -7.05 4.14 -7.05
C GLY A 139 -7.85 4.27 -8.34
N HIS A 140 -8.18 3.20 -9.08
CA HIS A 140 -8.87 3.34 -10.37
C HIS A 140 -10.25 4.01 -10.28
N TRP A 141 -10.92 3.94 -9.14
CA TRP A 141 -12.21 4.61 -8.92
C TRP A 141 -12.10 6.15 -9.05
N THR A 142 -10.90 6.73 -8.86
CA THR A 142 -10.69 8.18 -9.04
C THR A 142 -10.74 8.64 -10.50
N GLN A 143 -10.95 7.74 -11.46
CA GLN A 143 -11.16 8.09 -12.87
C GLN A 143 -12.63 8.45 -13.15
N THR A 144 -13.56 7.95 -12.33
CA THR A 144 -15.00 8.16 -12.49
C THR A 144 -15.57 9.22 -11.55
N VAL A 145 -14.74 9.76 -10.66
CA VAL A 145 -15.10 10.91 -9.80
C VAL A 145 -15.17 12.20 -10.62
N PRO A 146 -15.90 13.22 -10.15
CA PRO A 146 -15.92 14.54 -10.78
C PRO A 146 -14.50 15.05 -11.03
N ALA A 147 -14.29 15.78 -12.13
CA ALA A 147 -12.97 16.24 -12.55
C ALA A 147 -12.18 16.95 -11.42
N SER A 148 -12.87 17.66 -10.52
CA SER A 148 -12.32 18.34 -9.35
C SER A 148 -11.64 17.44 -8.31
N ALA A 149 -11.96 16.15 -8.32
CA ALA A 149 -11.39 15.11 -7.45
C ALA A 149 -10.53 14.09 -8.24
N SER A 150 -10.38 14.25 -9.56
CA SER A 150 -9.59 13.32 -10.38
C SER A 150 -8.08 13.42 -10.07
N LEU A 151 -7.35 12.34 -10.37
CA LEU A 151 -5.90 12.27 -10.12
C LEU A 151 -5.16 13.41 -10.83
N SER A 152 -5.60 13.75 -12.04
CA SER A 152 -5.08 14.87 -12.84
C SER A 152 -5.32 16.22 -12.19
N CYS A 153 -6.50 16.46 -11.60
CA CYS A 153 -6.79 17.72 -10.91
C CYS A 153 -6.00 17.85 -9.61
N ILE A 154 -5.92 16.78 -8.81
CA ILE A 154 -5.15 16.78 -7.56
C ILE A 154 -3.65 16.94 -7.85
N CYS A 155 -3.13 16.24 -8.85
CA CYS A 155 -1.76 16.43 -9.33
C CYS A 155 -1.52 17.81 -9.94
N GLY A 156 -2.54 18.45 -10.53
CA GLY A 156 -2.47 19.81 -11.07
C GLY A 156 -2.52 20.92 -10.02
N ARG A 157 -3.02 20.62 -8.81
CA ARG A 157 -2.91 21.52 -7.64
C ARG A 157 -1.51 21.54 -7.05
N LEU A 158 -0.75 20.48 -7.30
CA LEU A 158 0.65 20.38 -6.93
C LEU A 158 1.52 20.80 -8.12
N PRO A 159 2.63 21.52 -7.93
CA PRO A 159 3.63 21.66 -8.98
C PRO A 159 4.39 20.33 -9.11
N ILE A 160 3.74 19.27 -9.60
CA ILE A 160 4.38 17.97 -9.91
C ILE A 160 5.04 18.02 -11.29
N CYS A 161 4.52 18.87 -12.18
CA CYS A 161 4.95 18.98 -13.58
C CYS A 161 5.65 20.32 -13.89
N ARG A 162 6.56 20.80 -13.03
CA ARG A 162 7.48 21.89 -13.42
C ARG A 162 8.87 21.32 -13.70
N TYR A 163 9.20 21.29 -15.00
CA TYR A 163 10.50 21.14 -15.67
C TYR A 163 11.03 19.76 -16.10
N ARG A 164 10.95 19.52 -17.41
CA ARG A 164 12.11 19.18 -18.26
C ARG A 164 11.93 19.82 -19.64
N ASN A 165 12.12 21.14 -19.72
CA ASN A 165 12.34 21.91 -20.95
C ASN A 165 13.18 23.14 -20.58
N GLN A 166 14.44 22.90 -20.28
CA GLN A 166 15.57 23.83 -20.39
C GLN A 166 16.78 22.99 -20.77
#